data_AF-A0A382AHD6-F1
#
_entry.id   AF-A0A382AHD6-F1
#
_cell.length_a   1.000
_cell.length_b   1.000
_cell.length_c   1.000
_cell.angle_alpha   90.00
_cell.angle_beta   90.00
_cell.angle_gamma   90.00
#
_symmetry.space_group_name_H-M   'P 1'
#
loop_
_entity.id
_entity.type
_entity.pdbx_description
1 polymer ?
#
loop_
_entity_poly.entity_id
_entity_poly.type
_entity_poly.pdbx_seq_one_letter_code
_entity_poly.pdbx_strand_id
1 'polypeptide(L)'
;MSLFRIGANIQAMDSLRSLYQLNEEMSVRQARLASGKRINTARDDTAGYAIAKSLEGRQNGLSAALSNVANAQSLLAIAEGGYQNQMDILQTIKDKAVQASDRAVSDTQRASIDKQ
;
A
#
# COMPACT_ATOMS: atom_id res chain seq x y z
N MET A 1 28.09 28.62 53.13
CA MET A 1 28.67 27.35 52.65
C MET A 1 28.74 26.35 53.80
N SER A 2 27.79 25.43 53.90
CA SER A 2 27.80 24.35 54.89
C SER A 2 28.19 23.05 54.19
N LEU A 3 29.49 22.88 53.93
CA LEU A 3 30.08 21.69 53.30
C LEU A 3 30.33 20.55 54.32
N PHE A 4 29.97 20.74 55.59
CA PHE A 4 30.28 19.81 56.70
C PHE A 4 29.03 19.43 57.52
N ARG A 5 27.93 19.01 56.88
CA ARG A 5 26.81 18.37 57.60
C ARG A 5 27.08 16.87 57.70
N ILE A 6 27.24 16.36 58.92
CA ILE A 6 27.53 14.94 59.21
C ILE A 6 26.34 14.02 58.86
N GLY A 7 25.11 14.55 58.82
CA GLY A 7 23.89 13.77 58.57
C GLY A 7 23.42 13.68 57.10
N ALA A 8 24.08 14.36 56.16
CA ALA A 8 23.68 14.33 54.74
C ALA A 8 24.91 14.46 53.82
N ASN A 9 25.13 13.46 52.97
CA ASN A 9 26.20 13.48 51.97
C ASN A 9 25.69 14.09 50.67
N ILE A 10 25.87 15.40 50.52
CA ILE A 10 25.39 16.17 49.36
C ILE A 10 26.07 15.70 48.06
N GLN A 11 27.38 15.39 48.08
CA GLN A 11 28.07 14.86 46.89
C GLN A 11 27.54 13.49 46.46
N ALA A 12 27.21 12.61 47.41
CA ALA A 12 26.55 11.34 47.09
C ALA A 12 25.13 11.54 46.54
N MET A 13 24.36 12.50 47.07
CA MET A 13 23.04 12.83 46.54
C MET A 13 23.08 13.41 45.13
N ASP A 14 24.06 14.28 44.84
CA ASP A 14 24.26 14.83 43.49
C ASP A 14 24.72 13.75 42.50
N SER A 15 25.59 12.84 42.94
CA SER A 15 25.98 11.66 42.15
C SER A 15 24.78 10.75 41.86
N LEU A 16 23.92 10.51 42.85
CA LEU A 16 22.70 9.72 42.70
C LEU A 16 21.71 10.38 41.74
N ARG A 17 21.51 11.71 41.85
CA ARG A 17 20.66 12.46 40.91
C ARG A 17 21.19 12.36 39.48
N SER A 18 22.50 12.44 39.29
CA SER A 18 23.16 12.30 37.99
C SER A 18 22.99 10.88 37.43
N LEU A 19 23.10 9.85 38.28
CA LEU A 19 22.82 8.46 37.90
C LEU A 19 21.37 8.24 37.46
N TYR A 20 20.40 8.87 38.12
CA TYR A 20 19.00 8.78 37.70
C TYR A 20 18.76 9.44 36.34
N GLN A 21 19.35 10.61 36.09
CA GLN A 21 19.28 11.27 34.78
C GLN A 21 19.90 10.39 33.67
N LEU A 22 21.08 9.81 33.93
CA LEU A 22 21.73 8.89 32.99
C LEU A 22 20.89 7.65 32.70
N ASN A 23 20.23 7.08 33.72
CA ASN A 23 19.34 5.93 33.53
C ASN A 23 18.12 6.29 32.67
N GLU A 24 17.52 7.46 32.88
CA GLU A 24 16.39 7.93 32.06
C GLU A 24 16.82 8.13 30.60
N GLU A 25 17.95 8.80 30.36
CA GLU A 25 18.49 8.97 29.01
C GLU A 25 18.83 7.63 28.35
N MET A 26 19.42 6.70 29.10
CA MET A 26 19.74 5.36 28.61
C MET A 26 18.48 4.60 28.23
N SER A 27 17.42 4.68 29.03
CA SER A 27 16.12 4.05 28.74
C SER A 27 15.52 4.56 27.43
N VAL A 28 15.55 5.88 27.20
CA VAL A 28 15.08 6.48 25.93
C VAL A 28 15.92 6.00 24.74
N ARG A 29 17.24 5.95 24.89
CA ARG A 29 18.14 5.45 23.83
C ARG A 29 17.89 3.97 23.52
N GLN A 30 17.70 3.14 24.54
CA GLN A 30 17.35 1.72 24.36
C GLN A 30 16.00 1.55 23.65
N ALA A 31 14.99 2.35 23.99
CA ALA A 31 13.70 2.33 23.32
C ALA A 31 13.81 2.72 21.83
N ARG A 32 14.62 3.73 21.49
CA ARG A 32 14.92 4.12 20.10
C ARG A 32 15.69 3.03 19.35
N LEU A 33 16.63 2.37 20.01
CA LEU A 33 17.37 1.27 19.41
C LEU A 33 16.46 0.07 19.11
N ALA A 34 15.61 -0.32 20.06
CA ALA A 34 14.71 -1.46 19.92
C ALA A 34 13.62 -1.23 18.85
N SER A 35 13.12 -0.01 18.75
CA SER A 35 12.10 0.38 17.76
C SER A 35 12.67 0.72 16.38
N GLY A 36 13.96 1.08 16.30
CA GLY A 36 14.59 1.69 15.13
C GLY A 36 14.05 3.08 14.78
N LYS A 37 13.17 3.68 15.60
CA LYS A 37 12.55 4.98 15.33
C LYS A 37 13.16 6.06 16.22
N ARG A 38 13.45 7.22 15.62
CA ARG A 38 13.89 8.40 16.38
C ARG A 38 12.79 8.95 17.29
N ILE A 39 11.54 8.97 16.81
CA ILE A 39 10.36 9.44 17.54
C ILE A 39 9.47 8.21 17.79
N ASN A 40 9.36 7.80 19.05
CA ASN A 40 8.54 6.66 19.44
C ASN A 40 7.18 7.08 19.96
N THR A 41 7.17 8.14 20.76
CA THR A 41 5.97 8.62 21.43
C THR A 41 5.69 10.07 21.07
N ALA A 42 4.42 10.49 21.20
CA ALA A 42 4.05 11.89 21.08
C ALA A 42 4.73 12.80 22.13
N ARG A 43 5.22 12.22 23.24
CA ARG A 43 5.99 12.95 24.27
C ARG A 43 7.39 13.35 23.78
N ASP A 44 7.96 12.60 22.84
CA ASP A 44 9.33 12.86 22.35
C ASP A 44 9.37 14.02 21.34
N ASP A 45 8.35 14.14 20.48
CA ASP A 45 8.19 15.19 19.47
C ASP A 45 6.74 15.18 18.94
N THR A 46 5.89 16.08 19.42
CA THR A 46 4.46 16.09 19.05
C THR A 46 4.24 16.42 17.57
N ALA A 47 4.99 17.39 17.03
CA ALA A 47 4.87 17.82 15.65
C ALA A 47 5.42 16.76 14.68
N GLY A 48 6.60 16.22 14.97
CA GLY A 48 7.21 15.15 14.19
C GLY A 48 6.39 13.87 14.23
N TYR A 49 5.82 13.51 15.39
CA TYR A 49 4.93 12.36 15.52
C TYR A 49 3.63 12.56 14.72
N ALA A 50 3.01 13.74 14.77
CA ALA A 50 1.80 14.04 14.01
C ALA A 50 2.03 13.96 12.49
N ILE A 51 3.15 14.50 12.00
CA ILE A 51 3.53 14.38 10.58
C ILE A 51 3.78 12.92 10.21
N ALA A 52 4.52 12.18 11.04
CA ALA A 52 4.78 10.76 10.81
C ALA A 52 3.48 9.94 10.74
N LYS A 53 2.51 10.21 11.63
CA LYS A 53 1.19 9.57 11.60
C LYS A 53 0.35 9.97 10.40
N SER A 54 0.43 11.23 9.96
CA SER A 54 -0.22 11.66 8.72
C SER A 54 0.37 10.93 7.50
N LEU A 55 1.70 10.81 7.43
CA LEU A 55 2.39 10.08 6.37
C LEU A 55 2.06 8.58 6.39
N GLU A 56 2.00 7.96 7.58
CA GLU A 56 1.57 6.56 7.74
C GLU A 56 0.13 6.35 7.23
N GLY A 57 -0.78 7.29 7.55
CA GLY A 57 -2.14 7.29 7.00
C GLY A 57 -2.16 7.39 5.48
N ARG A 58 -1.36 8.29 4.90
CA ARG A 58 -1.21 8.42 3.44
C ARG A 58 -0.62 7.17 2.81
N GLN A 59 0.38 6.54 3.43
CA GLN A 59 0.98 5.29 2.96
C GLN A 59 -0.08 4.18 2.89
N ASN A 60 -0.90 4.03 3.93
CA ASN A 60 -1.98 3.04 3.96
C ASN A 60 -3.03 3.32 2.87
N GLY A 61 -3.41 4.58 2.68
CA GLY A 61 -4.30 4.99 1.59
C GLY A 61 -3.73 4.67 0.20
N LEU A 62 -2.44 4.94 -0.03
CA LEU A 62 -1.76 4.62 -1.27
C LEU A 62 -1.64 3.11 -1.50
N SER A 63 -1.42 2.32 -0.44
CA SER A 63 -1.39 0.85 -0.53
C SER A 63 -2.75 0.29 -0.97
N ALA A 64 -3.85 0.80 -0.42
CA ALA A 64 -5.19 0.43 -0.87
C ALA A 64 -5.45 0.89 -2.32
N ALA A 65 -5.03 2.11 -2.69
CA ALA A 65 -5.14 2.60 -4.06
C ALA A 65 -4.36 1.73 -5.07
N LEU A 66 -3.16 1.28 -4.71
CA LEU A 66 -2.36 0.38 -5.53
C LEU A 66 -3.07 -0.97 -5.73
N SER A 67 -3.66 -1.53 -4.68
CA SER A 67 -4.46 -2.75 -4.78
C SER A 67 -5.68 -2.55 -5.69
N ASN A 68 -6.36 -1.40 -5.61
CA ASN A 68 -7.48 -1.06 -6.50
C ASN A 68 -7.04 -0.95 -7.96
N VAL A 69 -5.87 -0.37 -8.23
CA VAL A 69 -5.29 -0.32 -9.59
C VAL A 69 -5.00 -1.73 -10.12
N ALA A 70 -4.44 -2.61 -9.30
CA ALA A 70 -4.19 -4.01 -9.69
C ALA A 70 -5.50 -4.77 -10.01
N ASN A 71 -6.56 -4.52 -9.24
CA ASN A 71 -7.89 -5.08 -9.50
C ASN A 71 -8.49 -4.52 -10.80
N ALA A 72 -8.35 -3.22 -11.04
CA ALA A 72 -8.79 -2.59 -12.29
C ALA A 72 -8.04 -3.14 -13.51
N GLN A 73 -6.72 -3.39 -13.39
CA GLN A 73 -5.94 -4.06 -14.43
C GLN A 73 -6.45 -5.48 -14.70
N SER A 74 -6.73 -6.25 -13.66
CA SER A 74 -7.31 -7.60 -13.80
C SER A 74 -8.67 -7.58 -14.51
N LEU A 75 -9.53 -6.62 -14.15
CA LEU A 75 -10.83 -6.43 -14.81
C LEU A 75 -10.66 -6.04 -16.28
N LEU A 76 -9.72 -5.14 -16.58
CA LEU A 76 -9.44 -4.72 -17.95
C LEU A 76 -8.92 -5.88 -18.79
N ALA A 77 -8.06 -6.74 -18.23
CA ALA A 77 -7.57 -7.94 -18.92
C ALA A 77 -8.71 -8.93 -19.24
N ILE A 78 -9.65 -9.12 -18.32
CA ILE A 78 -10.87 -9.93 -18.57
C ILE A 78 -11.72 -9.29 -19.68
N ALA A 79 -11.91 -7.97 -19.64
CA ALA A 79 -12.64 -7.24 -20.66
C ALA A 79 -11.96 -7.35 -22.04
N GLU A 80 -10.64 -7.22 -22.11
CA GLU A 80 -9.84 -7.36 -23.33
C GLU A 80 -9.98 -8.77 -23.92
N GLY A 81 -9.89 -9.82 -23.11
CA GLY A 81 -10.15 -11.19 -23.55
C GLY A 81 -11.59 -11.39 -24.06
N GLY A 82 -12.57 -10.75 -23.40
CA GLY A 82 -13.96 -10.73 -23.85
C GLY A 82 -14.13 -10.04 -25.21
N TYR A 83 -13.48 -8.89 -25.41
CA TYR A 83 -13.51 -8.16 -26.67
C TYR A 83 -12.82 -8.90 -27.81
N GLN A 84 -11.72 -9.61 -27.52
CA GLN A 84 -11.06 -10.45 -28.53
C GLN A 84 -12.01 -11.54 -29.04
N ASN A 85 -12.72 -12.24 -28.14
CA ASN A 85 -13.72 -13.23 -28.53
C ASN A 85 -14.86 -12.61 -29.38
N GLN A 86 -15.33 -11.42 -29.02
CA GLN A 86 -16.35 -10.71 -29.81
C GLN A 86 -15.83 -10.34 -31.20
N MET A 87 -14.57 -9.90 -31.31
CA MET A 87 -13.94 -9.58 -32.58
C MET A 87 -13.84 -10.82 -33.48
N ASP A 88 -13.45 -11.97 -32.92
CA ASP A 88 -13.35 -13.22 -33.67
C ASP A 88 -14.72 -13.70 -34.18
N ILE A 89 -15.78 -13.53 -33.37
CA ILE A 89 -17.17 -13.79 -33.80
C ILE A 89 -17.55 -12.85 -34.95
N LEU A 90 -17.26 -11.55 -34.84
CA LEU A 90 -17.59 -10.57 -35.89
C LEU A 90 -16.85 -10.85 -37.20
N GLN A 91 -15.59 -11.28 -37.13
CA GLN A 91 -14.83 -11.73 -38.32
C GLN A 91 -15.48 -12.96 -38.95
N THR A 92 -15.86 -13.94 -38.15
CA THR A 92 -16.56 -15.14 -38.62
C THR A 92 -17.90 -14.79 -39.29
N ILE A 93 -18.68 -13.87 -38.72
CA ILE A 93 -19.93 -13.38 -39.30
C ILE A 93 -19.66 -12.68 -40.63
N LYS A 94 -18.63 -11.85 -40.71
CA LYS A 94 -18.24 -11.17 -41.96
C LYS A 94 -17.90 -12.17 -43.05
N ASP A 95 -17.12 -13.20 -42.75
CA ASP A 95 -16.73 -14.22 -43.72
C ASP A 95 -17.94 -15.02 -44.21
N LYS A 96 -18.86 -15.39 -43.28
CA LYS A 96 -20.13 -16.03 -43.62
C LYS A 96 -21.03 -15.14 -44.49
N ALA A 97 -21.12 -13.84 -44.19
CA ALA A 97 -21.89 -12.90 -44.99
C ALA A 97 -21.34 -12.75 -46.41
N VAL A 98 -20.01 -12.74 -46.57
CA VAL A 98 -19.35 -12.74 -47.89
C VAL A 98 -19.62 -14.05 -48.63
N GLN A 99 -19.52 -15.20 -47.97
CA GLN A 99 -19.86 -16.51 -48.56
C GLN A 99 -21.32 -16.56 -49.01
N ALA A 100 -22.26 -16.06 -48.19
CA ALA A 100 -23.67 -15.99 -48.55
C ALA A 100 -23.96 -15.04 -49.73
N SER A 101 -23.12 -14.02 -49.95
CA SER A 101 -23.26 -13.07 -51.06
C SER A 101 -22.78 -13.62 -52.41
N ASP A 102 -22.10 -14.77 -52.44
CA ASP A 102 -21.68 -15.40 -53.69
C ASP A 102 -22.89 -15.99 -54.45
N ARG A 103 -23.00 -15.65 -55.74
CA ARG A 103 -24.11 -16.08 -56.61
C ARG A 103 -24.09 -17.57 -56.92
N ALA A 104 -22.96 -18.26 -56.71
CA ALA A 104 -22.85 -19.70 -56.88
C ALA A 104 -23.47 -20.50 -55.71
N VAL A 105 -23.80 -19.85 -54.58
CA VAL A 105 -24.36 -20.50 -53.39
C VAL A 105 -25.88 -20.64 -53.51
N SER A 106 -26.36 -21.89 -53.42
CA SER A 106 -27.79 -22.19 -53.49
C SER A 106 -28.56 -21.65 -52.29
N ASP A 107 -29.88 -21.47 -52.43
CA ASP A 107 -30.71 -20.95 -51.33
C ASP A 107 -30.73 -21.88 -50.10
N THR A 108 -30.58 -23.20 -50.29
CA THR A 108 -30.42 -24.17 -49.21
C THR A 108 -29.07 -24.06 -48.48
N GLN A 109 -28.01 -23.72 -49.21
CA GLN A 109 -26.68 -23.46 -48.62
C GLN A 109 -26.66 -22.12 -47.87
N ARG A 110 -27.26 -21.06 -48.43
CA ARG A 110 -27.46 -19.78 -47.73
C ARG A 110 -28.24 -19.94 -46.43
N ALA A 111 -29.34 -20.72 -46.44
CA ALA A 111 -30.11 -21.01 -45.23
C ALA A 111 -29.34 -21.85 -44.19
N SER A 112 -28.30 -22.58 -44.60
CA SER A 112 -27.43 -23.34 -43.69
C SER A 112 -26.35 -22.46 -43.07
N ILE A 113 -25.82 -21.49 -43.82
CA ILE A 113 -24.84 -20.49 -43.34
C ILE A 113 -25.48 -19.56 -42.29
N ASP A 114 -26.73 -19.15 -42.50
CA ASP A 114 -27.48 -18.26 -41.59
C ASP A 114 -27.86 -18.92 -40.25
N LYS A 115 -27.94 -20.25 -40.22
CA LYS A 115 -28.23 -21.03 -39.00
C LYS A 115 -27.00 -21.29 -38.13
N GLN A 116 -25.80 -21.05 -38.64
CA GLN A 116 -24.53 -21.28 -37.94
C GLN A 116 -24.01 -19.99 -37.34
#